data_AF-A0A7J2K7K6-F1
#
_entry.id   AF-A0A7J2K7K6-F1
#
_cell.length_a   1.000
_cell.length_b   1.000
_cell.length_c   1.000
_cell.angle_alpha   90.00
_cell.angle_beta   90.00
_cell.angle_gamma   90.00
#
_symmetry.space_group_name_H-M   'P 1'
#
loop_
_entity.id
_entity.type
_entity.pdbx_description
1 polymer ?
#
loop_
_entity_poly.entity_id
_entity_poly.type
_entity_poly.pdbx_seq_one_letter_code
_entity_poly.pdbx_strand_id
1 'polypeptide(L)' 'VRIELIPAPRGVGIVAGEAAKVVLELAGVQDVWTRTYGETRTTLSFAGAAYMALRNTNKIVLPSMWGR' A
#
# COMPACT_ATOMS: atom_id res chain seq x y z
N VAL A 1 -9.87 9.59 -2.57
CA VAL A 1 -9.17 8.83 -1.51
C VAL A 1 -7.75 8.60 -1.96
N ARG A 2 -6.76 8.96 -1.15
CA ARG A 2 -5.33 8.72 -1.42
C ARG A 2 -4.77 7.83 -0.32
N ILE A 3 -3.97 6.84 -0.68
CA ILE A 3 -3.26 5.96 0.26
C ILE A 3 -1.78 6.03 -0.06
N GLU A 4 -0.97 6.22 0.97
CA GLU A 4 0.48 6.14 0.94
C GLU A 4 0.91 4.87 1.68
N LEU A 5 1.72 4.05 1.02
CA LEU A 5 2.34 2.87 1.60
C LEU A 5 3.74 3.25 2.07
N ILE A 6 4.02 3.02 3.34
CA ILE A 6 5.28 3.36 3.99
C ILE A 6 5.90 2.04 4.49
N PRO A 7 7.16 1.73 4.13
CA PRO A 7 7.82 0.51 4.60
C PRO A 7 7.93 0.54 6.13
N ALA A 8 7.52 -0.55 6.77
CA ALA A 8 7.61 -0.71 8.21
C ALA A 8 8.81 -1.61 8.59
N PRO A 9 9.34 -1.50 9.82
CA PRO A 9 10.26 -2.48 10.38
C PRO A 9 9.66 -3.90 10.35
N ARG A 10 10.53 -4.92 10.31
CA ARG A 10 10.09 -6.33 10.27
C ARG A 10 9.36 -6.72 11.56
N GLY A 11 8.25 -7.44 11.44
CA GLY A 11 7.47 -7.96 12.57
C GLY A 11 6.42 -6.98 13.12
N VAL A 12 6.16 -5.88 12.41
CA VAL A 12 5.10 -4.90 12.75
C VAL A 12 3.74 -5.36 12.24
N GLY A 13 3.72 -6.11 11.14
CA GLY A 13 2.49 -6.47 10.45
C GLY A 13 1.93 -5.34 9.59
N ILE A 14 0.72 -5.56 9.08
CA ILE A 14 0.01 -4.61 8.23
C ILE A 14 -0.82 -3.66 9.09
N VAL A 15 -0.41 -2.39 9.15
CA VAL A 15 -1.14 -1.32 9.84
C VAL A 15 -1.94 -0.52 8.81
N ALA A 16 -3.13 -1.01 8.50
CA ALA A 16 -4.06 -0.42 7.55
C ALA A 16 -5.52 -0.60 7.97
N GLY A 17 -6.41 0.22 7.40
CA GLY A 17 -7.85 0.00 7.54
C GLY A 17 -8.28 -1.32 6.90
N GLU A 18 -9.35 -1.92 7.40
CA GLU A 18 -9.77 -3.31 7.12
C GLU A 18 -9.78 -3.66 5.62
N ALA A 19 -10.42 -2.85 4.77
CA ALA A 19 -10.50 -3.15 3.34
C ALA A 19 -9.14 -3.04 2.61
N ALA A 20 -8.26 -2.12 3.03
CA ALA A 20 -6.91 -2.05 2.49
C ALA A 20 -6.02 -3.18 3.02
N LYS A 21 -6.25 -3.61 4.27
CA LYS A 21 -5.54 -4.73 4.90
C LYS A 21 -5.75 -6.02 4.11
N VAL A 22 -6.99 -6.35 3.74
CA VAL A 22 -7.30 -7.54 2.92
C VAL A 22 -6.56 -7.49 1.59
N VAL A 23 -6.54 -6.34 0.91
CA VAL A 23 -5.83 -6.19 -0.37
C VAL A 23 -4.31 -6.37 -0.20
N LEU A 24 -3.73 -5.84 0.88
CA LEU A 24 -2.30 -5.94 1.18
C LEU A 24 -1.89 -7.36 1.60
N GLU A 25 -2.75 -8.07 2.35
CA GLU A 25 -2.57 -9.48 2.71
C GLU A 25 -2.57 -10.37 1.46
N LEU A 26 -3.54 -10.15 0.56
CA LEU A 26 -3.61 -10.87 -0.73
C LEU A 26 -2.40 -10.59 -1.63
N ALA A 27 -1.82 -9.40 -1.53
CA ALA A 27 -0.59 -9.06 -2.24
C ALA A 27 0.69 -9.66 -1.61
N GLY A 28 0.59 -10.29 -0.42
CA GLY A 28 1.72 -10.89 0.28
C GLY A 28 2.61 -9.90 1.03
N VAL A 29 2.13 -8.68 1.30
CA VAL A 29 2.87 -7.68 2.07
C VAL A 29 2.87 -8.06 3.54
N GLN A 30 4.04 -8.18 4.16
CA GLN A 30 4.16 -8.60 5.57
C GLN A 30 4.11 -7.40 6.52
N ASP A 31 4.90 -6.37 6.24
CA ASP A 31 5.10 -5.22 7.13
C ASP A 31 4.92 -3.92 6.36
N VAL A 32 3.88 -3.15 6.71
CA VAL A 32 3.61 -1.85 6.06
C VAL A 32 2.80 -0.94 6.96
N TRP A 33 3.18 0.34 6.96
CA TRP A 33 2.37 1.42 7.49
C TRP A 33 1.60 2.09 6.37
N THR A 34 0.35 2.44 6.63
CA THR A 34 -0.47 3.16 5.65
C THR A 34 -0.88 4.52 6.17
N ARG A 35 -0.83 5.52 5.30
CA ARG A 35 -1.39 6.84 5.58
C ARG A 35 -2.46 7.14 4.55
N THR A 36 -3.64 7.53 5.03
CA THR A 36 -4.83 7.65 4.19
C THR A 36 -5.37 9.07 4.26
N TYR A 37 -5.71 9.64 3.10
CA TYR A 37 -6.25 10.99 2.99
C TYR A 37 -7.59 11.00 2.24
N GLY A 38 -8.54 11.79 2.74
CA GLY A 38 -9.89 11.93 2.21
C GLY A 38 -10.91 10.98 2.85
N GLU A 39 -12.05 10.78 2.18
CA GLU A 39 -13.16 9.96 2.68
C GLU A 39 -12.85 8.45 2.62
N THR A 40 -12.45 7.86 3.75
CA THR A 40 -12.12 6.42 3.85
C THR A 40 -13.33 5.52 4.13
N ARG A 41 -14.53 6.08 4.29
CA ARG A 41 -15.78 5.34 4.53
C ARG A 41 -16.26 4.53 3.33
N THR A 42 -15.89 4.93 2.12
CA THR A 42 -16.29 4.24 0.89
C THR A 42 -15.35 3.07 0.62
N THR A 43 -15.76 1.87 1.05
CA THR A 43 -14.97 0.62 0.97
C THR A 43 -14.38 0.37 -0.42
N LEU A 44 -15.18 0.53 -1.49
CA LEU A 44 -14.74 0.26 -2.86
C LEU A 44 -13.63 1.23 -3.32
N SER A 45 -13.80 2.52 -3.03
CA SER A 45 -12.79 3.53 -3.36
C SER A 45 -11.51 3.35 -2.53
N PHE A 46 -11.64 2.90 -1.28
CA PHE A 46 -10.51 2.63 -0.41
C PHE A 46 -9.68 1.41 -0.87
N ALA A 47 -10.36 0.29 -1.16
CA ALA A 47 -9.71 -0.90 -1.73
C ALA A 47 -9.08 -0.62 -3.11
N GLY A 48 -9.78 0.14 -3.97
CA GLY A 48 -9.25 0.57 -5.26
C GLY A 48 -7.99 1.44 -5.12
N ALA A 49 -7.97 2.36 -4.16
CA ALA A 49 -6.79 3.18 -3.88
C ALA A 49 -5.60 2.34 -3.38
N ALA A 50 -5.84 1.30 -2.57
CA ALA A 50 -4.79 0.38 -2.12
C ALA A 50 -4.19 -0.41 -3.30
N TYR A 51 -5.03 -0.92 -4.20
CA TYR A 51 -4.59 -1.60 -5.42
C TYR A 51 -3.77 -0.66 -6.33
N MET A 52 -4.23 0.58 -6.51
CA MET A 52 -3.49 1.57 -7.31
C MET A 52 -2.13 1.90 -6.70
N ALA A 53 -2.03 1.98 -5.38
CA ALA A 53 -0.76 2.22 -4.69
C ALA A 53 0.25 1.09 -4.96
N LEU A 54 -0.16 -0.16 -4.83
CA LEU A 54 0.66 -1.34 -5.15
C LEU A 54 1.10 -1.35 -6.62
N ARG A 55 0.18 -1.05 -7.55
CA ARG A 55 0.51 -0.97 -8.98
C ARG A 55 1.56 0.12 -9.25
N ASN A 56 1.52 1.23 -8.53
CA ASN A 56 2.50 2.31 -8.68
C ASN A 56 3.88 1.92 -8.14
N THR A 57 3.99 1.00 -7.17
CA THR A 57 5.28 0.49 -6.69
C THR A 57 6.12 -0.09 -7.83
N ASN A 58 5.52 -0.82 -8.78
CA ASN A 58 6.21 -1.35 -9.95
C ASN A 58 6.68 -0.29 -10.95
N LYS A 59 6.17 0.94 -10.87
CA LYS A 59 6.61 2.06 -11.73
C LYS A 59 7.79 2.81 -11.13
N ILE A 60 8.12 2.57 -9.86
CA ILE A 60 9.24 3.23 -9.19
C ILE A 60 10.52 2.60 -9.68
N VAL A 61 11.41 3.42 -10.26
CA VAL A 61 12.74 3.00 -10.63
C VAL A 61 13.67 3.26 -9.45
N LEU A 62 14.11 2.19 -8.81
CA LEU A 62 15.12 2.28 -7.75
C LEU A 62 16.48 2.63 -8.37
N PRO A 63 17.38 3.32 -7.63
CA PRO A 63 18.75 3.55 -8.09
C PRO A 63 19.49 2.27 -8.48
N SER A 64 19.14 1.14 -7.86
CA SER A 64 19.65 -0.20 -8.20
C SER A 64 19.14 -0.76 -9.53
N MET A 65 18.07 -0.19 -10.09
CA MET A 65 17.49 -0.56 -11.38
C MET A 65 17.88 0.42 -12.51
N TRP A 66 18.70 1.44 -12.22
CA TRP A 66 19.34 2.21 -13.27
C TRP A 66 20.32 1.27 -13.98
N GLY A 67 20.04 0.98 -15.25
CA GLY A 67 20.88 0.14 -16.07
C GLY A 67 22.31 0.67 -16.10
N ARG A 68 23.27 -0.25 -16.26
CA ARG A 68 24.54 0.11 -16.87
C ARG A 68 24.30 0.75 -18.23
#